data_AF-A0A7R9QLQ9-F1
#
_entry.id   AF-A0A7R9QLQ9-F1
#
_cell.length_a   1.000
_cell.length_b   1.000
_cell.length_c   1.000
_cell.angle_alpha   90.00
_cell.angle_beta   90.00
_cell.angle_gamma   90.00
#
_symmetry.space_group_name_H-M   'P 1'
#
loop_
_entity.id
_entity.type
_entity.pdbx_description
1 polymer ?
#
loop_
_entity_poly.entity_id
_entity_poly.type
_entity_poly.pdbx_seq_one_letter_code
_entity_poly.pdbx_strand_id
1 'polypeptide(L)'
;MVVRGQFSTDELVEEVEKRNRLKLLLPWLEMRIHEGINESATHNALAKIYIDSNNNPERFLKENQFYDSKVVGKYCEKRDPHLACQAYERGQCDLELIKVCNENSLFKSEARYLVRRRDPDLWVEVLQETNPFRRQLIDQVVQTALSETQDPEDISVTVKAFMTADLPN
;
A
#
# COMPACT_ATOMS: atom_id res chain seq x y z
N MET A 1 -25.86 20.79 -27.47
CA MET A 1 -24.58 20.41 -28.10
C MET A 1 -23.50 20.60 -27.04
N VAL A 2 -23.22 19.56 -26.25
CA VAL A 2 -22.22 19.65 -25.17
C VAL A 2 -20.86 19.48 -25.83
N VAL A 3 -20.05 20.54 -25.80
CA VAL A 3 -18.68 20.52 -26.28
C VAL A 3 -17.92 19.54 -25.38
N ARG A 4 -17.85 18.26 -25.77
CA ARG A 4 -16.94 17.29 -25.19
C ARG A 4 -15.55 17.70 -25.66
N GLY A 5 -14.96 18.69 -25.00
CA GLY A 5 -13.53 18.95 -25.15
C GLY A 5 -12.81 17.61 -24.93
N GLN A 6 -11.93 17.24 -25.84
CA GLN A 6 -11.01 16.12 -25.64
C GLN A 6 -10.02 16.53 -24.55
N PHE A 7 -10.44 16.51 -23.29
CA PHE A 7 -9.53 16.60 -22.16
C PHE A 7 -9.34 15.20 -21.59
N SER A 8 -8.09 14.87 -21.31
CA SER A 8 -7.77 13.59 -20.69
C SER A 8 -8.24 13.62 -19.23
N THR A 9 -8.81 12.52 -18.74
CA THR A 9 -9.20 12.39 -17.32
C THR A 9 -8.02 12.75 -16.41
N ASP A 10 -6.80 12.28 -16.76
CA ASP A 10 -5.56 12.60 -16.07
C ASP A 10 -5.30 14.11 -15.94
N GLU A 11 -5.42 14.86 -17.04
CA GLU A 11 -5.18 16.32 -17.05
C GLU A 11 -6.17 17.05 -16.17
N LEU A 12 -7.46 16.66 -16.21
CA LEU A 12 -8.48 17.27 -15.37
C LEU A 12 -8.23 16.99 -13.89
N VAL A 13 -7.90 15.74 -13.56
CA VAL A 13 -7.60 15.33 -12.19
C VAL A 13 -6.37 16.09 -11.68
N GLU A 14 -5.31 16.19 -12.48
CA GLU A 14 -4.08 16.90 -12.09
C GLU A 14 -4.33 18.39 -11.82
N GLU A 15 -5.06 19.08 -12.70
CA GLU A 15 -5.37 20.51 -12.54
C GLU A 15 -6.26 20.78 -11.31
N VAL A 16 -7.19 19.87 -11.02
CA VAL A 16 -8.06 19.98 -9.85
C VAL A 16 -7.31 19.59 -8.56
N GLU A 17 -6.38 18.65 -8.63
CA GLU A 17 -5.48 18.25 -7.55
C GLU A 17 -4.57 19.39 -7.12
N LYS A 18 -3.97 20.14 -8.07
CA LYS A 18 -3.16 21.34 -7.78
C LYS A 18 -3.90 22.39 -6.96
N ARG A 19 -5.23 22.44 -7.09
CA ARG A 19 -6.10 23.38 -6.37
C ARG A 19 -6.72 22.78 -5.11
N ASN A 20 -6.39 21.53 -4.78
CA ASN A 20 -6.97 20.77 -3.67
C ASN A 20 -8.51 20.72 -3.72
N ARG A 21 -9.09 20.64 -4.93
CA ARG A 21 -10.55 20.64 -5.17
C ARG A 21 -11.07 19.33 -5.74
N LEU A 22 -10.33 18.23 -5.56
CA LEU A 22 -10.67 16.91 -6.14
C LEU A 22 -12.10 16.46 -5.81
N LYS A 23 -12.61 16.82 -4.61
CA LYS A 23 -13.97 16.51 -4.19
C LYS A 23 -15.06 17.03 -5.15
N LEU A 24 -14.80 18.07 -5.94
CA LEU A 24 -15.74 18.56 -6.95
C LEU A 24 -15.96 17.56 -8.10
N LEU A 25 -14.95 16.74 -8.40
CA LEU A 25 -15.04 15.71 -9.43
C LEU A 25 -15.73 14.43 -8.92
N LEU A 26 -16.00 14.31 -7.62
CA LEU A 26 -16.55 13.09 -7.01
C LEU A 26 -17.79 12.55 -7.75
N PRO A 27 -18.85 13.34 -7.99
CA PRO A 27 -20.05 12.82 -8.67
C PRO A 27 -19.76 12.38 -10.12
N TRP A 28 -18.82 13.06 -10.77
CA TRP A 28 -18.41 12.76 -12.14
C TRP A 28 -17.56 11.48 -12.23
N LEU A 29 -16.64 11.27 -11.28
CA LEU A 29 -15.82 10.06 -11.19
C LEU A 29 -16.66 8.83 -10.83
N GLU A 30 -17.60 8.96 -9.89
CA GLU A 30 -18.53 7.88 -9.54
C GLU A 30 -19.41 7.48 -10.72
N MET A 31 -19.90 8.46 -11.50
CA MET A 31 -20.64 8.18 -12.74
C MET A 31 -19.78 7.40 -13.73
N ARG A 32 -18.50 7.78 -13.92
CA ARG A 32 -17.58 7.05 -14.81
C ARG A 32 -17.34 5.61 -14.37
N ILE A 33 -17.15 5.36 -13.08
CA ILE A 33 -17.01 3.99 -12.56
C ILE A 33 -18.30 3.19 -12.77
N HIS A 34 -19.46 3.82 -12.56
CA HIS A 34 -20.75 3.17 -12.80
C HIS A 34 -21.00 2.85 -14.27
N GLU A 35 -20.48 3.67 -15.18
CA GLU A 35 -20.44 3.41 -16.63
C GLU A 35 -19.45 2.29 -17.02
N GLY A 36 -18.69 1.73 -16.06
CA GLY A 36 -17.73 0.65 -16.28
C GLY A 36 -16.39 1.13 -16.84
N ILE A 37 -16.05 2.40 -16.66
CA ILE A 37 -14.77 2.95 -17.10
C ILE A 37 -13.67 2.50 -16.13
N ASN A 38 -12.71 1.72 -16.66
CA ASN A 38 -11.59 1.16 -15.90
C ASN A 38 -10.31 2.01 -15.99
N GLU A 39 -10.45 3.32 -16.25
CA GLU A 39 -9.31 4.24 -16.38
C GLU A 39 -8.61 4.41 -15.02
N SER A 40 -7.32 4.06 -14.95
CA SER A 40 -6.53 4.20 -13.72
C SER A 40 -6.57 5.63 -13.17
N ALA A 41 -6.59 6.65 -14.02
CA ALA A 41 -6.76 8.05 -13.64
C ALA A 41 -8.02 8.31 -12.80
N THR A 42 -9.16 7.78 -13.24
CA THR A 42 -10.46 7.91 -12.57
C THR A 42 -10.40 7.27 -11.19
N HIS A 43 -9.89 6.03 -11.12
CA HIS A 43 -9.78 5.28 -9.88
C HIS A 43 -8.76 5.88 -8.90
N ASN A 44 -7.64 6.39 -9.40
CA ASN A 44 -6.63 7.08 -8.61
C ASN A 44 -7.21 8.34 -7.97
N ALA A 45 -7.88 9.18 -8.76
CA ALA A 45 -8.52 10.40 -8.28
C ALA A 45 -9.56 10.09 -7.21
N LEU A 46 -10.38 9.06 -7.45
CA LEU A 46 -11.42 8.66 -6.51
C LEU A 46 -10.84 8.09 -5.22
N ALA A 47 -9.79 7.27 -5.30
CA ALA A 47 -9.05 6.79 -4.13
C ALA A 47 -8.57 7.97 -3.27
N LYS A 48 -7.91 8.96 -3.90
CA LYS A 48 -7.45 10.18 -3.21
C LYS A 48 -8.61 10.89 -2.52
N ILE A 49 -9.77 11.05 -3.19
CA ILE A 49 -10.95 11.69 -2.60
C ILE A 49 -11.50 10.91 -1.40
N TYR A 50 -11.58 9.59 -1.47
CA TYR A 50 -12.06 8.76 -0.36
C TYR A 50 -11.12 8.82 0.84
N ILE A 51 -9.80 8.82 0.60
CA ILE A 51 -8.78 9.04 1.64
C ILE A 51 -8.94 10.42 2.26
N ASP A 52 -9.06 11.48 1.45
CA ASP A 52 -9.24 12.87 1.88
C ASP A 52 -10.55 13.12 2.63
N SER A 53 -11.57 12.32 2.37
CA SER A 53 -12.90 12.43 2.97
C SER A 53 -13.09 11.44 4.11
N ASN A 54 -12.08 10.62 4.40
CA ASN A 54 -12.13 9.52 5.36
C ASN A 54 -13.39 8.64 5.19
N ASN A 55 -13.79 8.40 3.93
CA ASN A 55 -14.99 7.64 3.61
C ASN A 55 -14.60 6.23 3.17
N ASN A 56 -14.47 5.34 4.16
CA ASN A 56 -14.14 3.92 4.00
C ASN A 56 -13.04 3.62 2.95
N PRO A 57 -11.88 4.30 3.01
CA PRO A 57 -10.83 4.15 2.01
C PRO A 57 -10.29 2.71 1.93
N GLU A 58 -10.22 1.98 3.06
CA GLU A 58 -9.79 0.58 3.08
C GLU A 58 -10.66 -0.32 2.20
N ARG A 59 -11.99 -0.09 2.21
CA ARG A 59 -12.93 -0.86 1.39
C ARG A 59 -12.69 -0.57 -0.08
N PHE A 60 -12.53 0.71 -0.43
CA PHE A 60 -12.22 1.10 -1.81
C PHE A 60 -10.89 0.49 -2.28
N LEU A 61 -9.84 0.53 -1.44
CA LEU A 61 -8.54 -0.04 -1.77
C LEU A 61 -8.59 -1.56 -1.98
N LYS A 62 -9.47 -2.27 -1.27
CA LYS A 62 -9.67 -3.73 -1.42
C LYS A 62 -10.55 -4.12 -2.59
N GLU A 63 -11.66 -3.40 -2.82
CA GLU A 63 -12.63 -3.74 -3.88
C GLU A 63 -12.17 -3.25 -5.26
N ASN A 64 -11.38 -2.17 -5.32
CA ASN A 64 -11.02 -1.55 -6.57
C ASN A 64 -9.68 -2.08 -7.12
N GLN A 65 -9.73 -2.71 -8.30
CA GLN A 65 -8.58 -3.33 -8.95
C GLN A 65 -7.95 -2.48 -10.07
N PHE A 66 -8.43 -1.26 -10.30
CA PHE A 66 -8.04 -0.47 -11.46
C PHE A 66 -7.19 0.76 -11.11
N TYR A 67 -7.12 1.14 -9.82
CA TYR A 67 -6.18 2.16 -9.37
C TYR A 67 -4.73 1.64 -9.42
N ASP A 68 -3.81 2.57 -9.63
CA ASP A 68 -2.36 2.38 -9.56
C ASP A 68 -1.91 2.46 -8.10
N SER A 69 -1.45 1.33 -7.58
CA SER A 69 -0.95 1.18 -6.22
C SER A 69 0.21 2.11 -5.89
N LYS A 70 1.07 2.46 -6.85
CA LYS A 70 2.20 3.36 -6.60
C LYS A 70 1.76 4.80 -6.40
N VAL A 71 0.83 5.25 -7.24
CA VAL A 71 0.29 6.62 -7.15
C VAL A 71 -0.53 6.79 -5.87
N VAL A 72 -1.41 5.83 -5.57
CA VAL A 72 -2.27 5.88 -4.39
C VAL A 72 -1.47 5.64 -3.11
N GLY A 73 -0.56 4.66 -3.10
CA GLY A 73 0.32 4.39 -1.96
C GLY A 73 1.16 5.59 -1.56
N LYS A 74 1.82 6.25 -2.52
CA LYS A 74 2.60 7.47 -2.28
C LYS A 74 1.76 8.64 -1.76
N TYR A 75 0.48 8.68 -2.14
CA TYR A 75 -0.46 9.67 -1.62
C TYR A 75 -0.90 9.33 -0.18
N CYS A 76 -1.14 8.05 0.11
CA CYS A 76 -1.46 7.55 1.44
C CYS A 76 -0.31 7.77 2.43
N GLU A 77 0.96 7.64 2.02
CA GLU A 77 2.14 7.82 2.88
C GLU A 77 2.10 9.10 3.74
N LYS A 78 1.60 10.20 3.16
CA LYS A 78 1.53 11.50 3.83
C LYS A 78 0.30 11.68 4.73
N ARG A 79 -0.72 10.82 4.57
CA ARG A 79 -2.03 10.95 5.23
C ARG A 79 -2.26 9.83 6.23
N ASP A 80 -2.16 8.60 5.76
CA ASP A 80 -2.29 7.38 6.56
C ASP A 80 -1.33 6.30 6.04
N PRO A 81 -0.24 6.04 6.78
CA PRO A 81 0.73 5.00 6.45
C PRO A 81 0.13 3.58 6.39
N HIS A 82 -0.93 3.26 7.14
CA HIS A 82 -1.57 1.94 7.08
C HIS A 82 -2.31 1.74 5.76
N LEU A 83 -2.98 2.78 5.26
CA LEU A 83 -3.62 2.76 3.93
C LEU A 83 -2.59 2.61 2.82
N ALA A 84 -1.39 3.18 3.00
CA ALA A 84 -0.29 3.02 2.05
C ALA A 84 0.15 1.55 1.97
N CYS A 85 0.33 0.89 3.12
CA CYS A 85 0.64 -0.54 3.16
C CYS A 85 -0.41 -1.37 2.41
N GLN A 86 -1.70 -1.11 2.60
CA GLN A 86 -2.76 -1.85 1.89
C GLN A 86 -2.71 -1.64 0.38
N ALA A 87 -2.47 -0.41 -0.08
CA ALA A 87 -2.36 -0.09 -1.50
C ALA A 87 -1.15 -0.81 -2.13
N TYR A 88 0.00 -0.82 -1.45
CA TYR A 88 1.22 -1.49 -1.92
C TYR A 88 1.16 -3.01 -1.86
N GLU A 89 0.53 -3.58 -0.82
CA GLU A 89 0.29 -5.01 -0.68
C GLU A 89 -0.49 -5.55 -1.89
N ARG A 90 -1.53 -4.83 -2.33
CA ARG A 90 -2.26 -5.16 -3.56
C ARG A 90 -1.36 -5.09 -4.80
N GLY A 91 -0.55 -4.05 -4.90
CA GLY A 91 0.30 -3.77 -6.06
C GLY A 91 1.57 -4.61 -6.14
N GLN A 92 1.82 -5.50 -5.16
CA GLN A 92 3.09 -6.22 -5.01
C GLN A 92 4.30 -5.27 -5.04
N CYS A 93 4.13 -4.08 -4.47
CA CYS A 93 5.20 -3.08 -4.36
C CYS A 93 5.90 -3.26 -3.02
N ASP A 94 6.57 -4.41 -2.85
CA ASP A 94 7.14 -4.84 -1.58
C ASP A 94 8.17 -3.84 -1.04
N LEU A 95 9.03 -3.30 -1.92
CA LEU A 95 10.07 -2.34 -1.55
C LEU A 95 9.48 -1.02 -1.03
N GLU A 96 8.47 -0.49 -1.72
CA GLU A 96 7.77 0.72 -1.27
C GLU A 96 7.04 0.47 0.05
N LEU A 97 6.39 -0.69 0.24
CA LEU A 97 5.76 -1.05 1.50
C LEU A 97 6.76 -1.09 2.66
N ILE A 98 7.87 -1.79 2.48
CA ILE A 98 8.97 -1.89 3.47
C ILE A 98 9.48 -0.50 3.82
N LYS A 99 9.71 0.35 2.82
CA LYS A 99 10.19 1.71 3.05
C LYS A 99 9.21 2.53 3.90
N VAL A 100 7.93 2.49 3.58
CA VAL A 100 6.88 3.20 4.34
C VAL A 100 6.77 2.68 5.75
N CYS A 101 6.86 1.36 5.94
CA CYS A 101 6.83 0.76 7.25
C CYS A 101 8.02 1.21 8.11
N ASN A 102 9.22 1.19 7.54
CA ASN A 102 10.44 1.63 8.22
C ASN A 102 10.37 3.12 8.59
N GLU A 103 9.96 3.99 7.67
CA GLU A 103 9.85 5.44 7.91
C GLU A 103 8.78 5.79 8.96
N ASN A 104 7.70 5.02 9.03
CA ASN A 104 6.57 5.26 9.94
C ASN A 104 6.55 4.34 11.17
N SER A 105 7.61 3.56 11.39
CA SER A 105 7.73 2.57 12.47
C SER A 105 6.58 1.55 12.52
N LEU A 106 6.02 1.16 11.36
CA LEU A 106 4.95 0.18 11.23
C LEU A 106 5.46 -1.27 11.20
N PHE A 107 6.40 -1.62 12.07
CA PHE A 107 7.05 -2.93 12.10
C PHE A 107 6.07 -4.09 12.33
N LYS A 108 4.93 -3.85 12.98
CA LYS A 108 3.85 -4.86 13.13
C LYS A 108 3.22 -5.23 11.80
N SER A 109 2.91 -4.24 10.98
CA SER A 109 2.28 -4.44 9.67
C SER A 109 3.29 -5.05 8.70
N GLU A 110 4.54 -4.56 8.73
CA GLU A 110 5.66 -5.11 7.96
C GLU A 110 5.93 -6.58 8.28
N ALA A 111 5.99 -6.92 9.57
CA ALA A 111 6.19 -8.29 10.02
C ALA A 111 5.09 -9.24 9.49
N ARG A 112 3.82 -8.84 9.62
CA ARG A 112 2.70 -9.63 9.09
C ARG A 112 2.79 -9.80 7.57
N TYR A 113 3.18 -8.75 6.86
CA TYR A 113 3.31 -8.78 5.41
C TYR A 113 4.42 -9.72 4.95
N LEU A 114 5.62 -9.61 5.52
CA LEU A 114 6.77 -10.44 5.18
C LEU A 114 6.50 -11.94 5.40
N VAL A 115 5.89 -12.27 6.53
CA VAL A 115 5.51 -13.65 6.87
C VAL A 115 4.52 -14.21 5.85
N ARG A 116 3.50 -13.42 5.45
CA ARG A 116 2.52 -13.84 4.44
C ARG A 116 3.08 -13.91 3.02
N ARG A 117 4.00 -13.02 2.65
CA ARG A 117 4.61 -13.02 1.30
C ARG A 117 5.55 -14.21 1.10
N ARG A 118 6.16 -14.72 2.17
CA ARG A 118 7.06 -15.89 2.15
C ARG A 118 8.22 -15.75 1.16
N ASP A 119 8.59 -14.51 0.83
CA ASP A 119 9.60 -14.21 -0.17
C ASP A 119 10.98 -14.10 0.50
N PRO A 120 11.92 -15.02 0.21
CA PRO A 120 13.25 -15.00 0.81
C PRO A 120 14.07 -13.76 0.43
N ASP A 121 13.85 -13.18 -0.75
CA ASP A 121 14.63 -12.01 -1.20
C ASP A 121 14.27 -10.77 -0.37
N LEU A 122 13.00 -10.63 0.00
CA LEU A 122 12.55 -9.57 0.92
C LEU A 122 13.14 -9.72 2.31
N TRP A 123 13.24 -10.96 2.81
CA TRP A 123 13.88 -11.22 4.09
C TRP A 123 15.35 -10.82 4.08
N VAL A 124 16.08 -11.09 2.98
CA VAL A 124 17.48 -10.68 2.84
C VAL A 124 17.61 -9.16 2.89
N GLU A 125 16.74 -8.42 2.20
CA GLU A 125 16.72 -6.95 2.21
C GLU A 125 16.47 -6.38 3.62
N VAL A 126 15.42 -6.84 4.31
CA VAL A 126 15.05 -6.26 5.61
C VAL A 126 16.00 -6.68 6.74
N LEU A 127 16.65 -7.85 6.62
CA LEU A 127 17.60 -8.38 7.60
C LEU A 127 19.05 -7.93 7.37
N GLN A 128 19.31 -7.06 6.38
CA GLN A 128 20.64 -6.51 6.16
C GLN A 128 21.17 -5.82 7.43
N GLU A 129 22.46 -6.00 7.72
CA GLU A 129 23.10 -5.38 8.90
C GLU A 129 23.15 -3.86 8.83
N THR A 130 23.10 -3.32 7.62
CA THR A 130 23.00 -1.88 7.34
C THR A 130 21.65 -1.29 7.73
N ASN A 131 20.61 -2.12 7.91
CA ASN A 131 19.28 -1.66 8.25
C ASN A 131 19.19 -1.34 9.76
N PRO A 132 19.03 -0.06 10.15
CA PRO A 132 18.94 0.33 11.56
C PRO A 132 17.67 -0.21 12.24
N PHE A 133 16.65 -0.56 11.46
CA PHE A 133 15.36 -1.05 11.96
C PHE A 133 15.29 -2.57 12.11
N ARG A 134 16.32 -3.29 11.65
CA ARG A 134 16.39 -4.76 11.66
C ARG A 134 15.94 -5.36 12.99
N ARG A 135 16.46 -4.86 14.12
CA ARG A 135 16.15 -5.39 15.45
C ARG A 135 14.68 -5.20 15.83
N GLN A 136 14.12 -4.02 15.54
CA GLN A 136 12.72 -3.72 15.86
C GLN A 136 11.77 -4.58 15.03
N LEU A 137 12.12 -4.80 13.76
CA LEU A 137 11.37 -5.69 12.87
C LEU A 137 11.40 -7.14 13.40
N ILE A 138 12.58 -7.69 13.72
CA ILE A 138 12.72 -9.05 14.27
C ILE A 138 11.88 -9.22 15.54
N ASP A 139 11.96 -8.26 16.47
CA ASP A 139 11.17 -8.30 17.71
C ASP A 139 9.67 -8.35 17.40
N GLN A 140 9.17 -7.56 16.44
CA GLN A 140 7.75 -7.59 16.05
C GLN A 140 7.37 -8.87 15.28
N VAL A 141 8.26 -9.43 14.47
CA VAL A 141 8.04 -10.72 13.79
C VAL A 141 7.85 -11.83 14.81
N VAL A 142 8.73 -11.94 15.80
CA VAL A 142 8.66 -12.98 16.84
C VAL A 142 7.47 -12.77 17.77
N GLN A 143 7.22 -11.54 18.20
CA GLN A 143 6.18 -11.25 19.19
C GLN A 143 4.76 -11.19 18.60
N THR A 144 4.62 -10.76 17.34
CA THR A 144 3.30 -10.50 16.73
C THR A 144 3.02 -11.44 15.56
N ALA A 145 3.86 -11.46 14.52
CA ALA A 145 3.51 -12.19 13.30
C ALA A 145 3.55 -13.71 13.47
N LEU A 146 4.58 -14.24 14.15
CA LEU A 146 4.71 -15.67 14.45
C LEU A 146 3.72 -16.15 15.52
N SER A 147 3.27 -15.27 16.41
CA SER A 147 2.25 -15.62 17.42
C SER A 147 0.83 -15.61 16.84
N GLU A 148 0.58 -14.81 15.80
CA GLU A 148 -0.70 -14.74 15.10
C GLU A 148 -0.85 -15.78 13.98
N THR A 149 0.24 -16.16 13.31
CA THR A 149 0.18 -17.22 12.28
C THR A 149 0.13 -18.61 12.90
N GLN A 150 -0.73 -19.47 12.35
CA GLN A 150 -0.78 -20.90 12.68
C GLN A 150 -0.28 -21.75 11.52
N ASP A 151 0.16 -21.12 10.43
CA ASP A 151 0.61 -21.83 9.25
C ASP A 151 2.07 -22.30 9.44
N PRO A 152 2.34 -23.61 9.37
CA PRO A 152 3.71 -24.12 9.54
C PRO A 152 4.67 -23.63 8.45
N GLU A 153 4.19 -23.29 7.26
CA GLU A 153 5.04 -22.77 6.18
C GLU A 153 5.52 -21.34 6.48
N ASP A 154 4.62 -20.48 6.98
CA ASP A 154 4.95 -19.11 7.43
C ASP A 154 6.09 -19.12 8.46
N ILE A 155 5.97 -20.01 9.45
CA ILE A 155 6.97 -20.18 10.51
C ILE A 155 8.27 -20.72 9.92
N SER A 156 8.20 -21.76 9.07
CA SER A 156 9.38 -22.39 8.46
C SER A 156 10.20 -21.42 7.62
N VAL A 157 9.54 -20.63 6.75
CA VAL A 157 10.22 -19.64 5.91
C VAL A 157 10.88 -18.54 6.76
N THR A 158 10.18 -18.05 7.78
CA THR A 158 10.68 -17.01 8.68
C THR A 158 11.91 -17.49 9.47
N VAL A 159 11.84 -18.71 10.04
CA VAL A 159 12.98 -19.30 10.77
C VAL A 159 14.16 -19.52 9.83
N LYS A 160 13.92 -20.03 8.62
CA LYS A 160 14.97 -20.23 7.62
C LYS A 160 15.65 -18.91 7.23
N ALA A 161 14.87 -17.84 7.07
CA ALA A 161 15.40 -16.51 6.82
C ALA A 161 16.28 -16.02 7.97
N PHE A 162 15.85 -16.20 9.23
CA PHE A 162 16.65 -15.82 10.40
C PHE A 162 17.95 -16.61 10.53
N MET A 163 17.90 -17.92 10.25
CA MET A 163 19.10 -18.77 10.21
C MET A 163 20.07 -18.34 9.11
N THR A 164 19.55 -17.93 7.96
CA THR A 164 20.38 -17.45 6.83
C THR A 164 21.02 -16.09 7.11
N ALA A 165 20.38 -15.27 7.95
CA ALA A 165 20.87 -13.97 8.36
C ALA A 165 21.79 -14.01 9.61
N ASP A 166 22.25 -15.20 10.03
CA ASP A 166 23.13 -15.41 11.20
C ASP A 166 22.61 -14.75 12.49
N LEU A 167 21.28 -14.66 12.65
CA LEU A 167 20.69 -14.10 13.86
C LEU A 167 20.76 -15.13 15.01
N PRO A 168 21.33 -14.76 16.18
CA PRO A 168 21.40 -15.68 17.31
C PRO A 168 20.00 -15.97 17.85
N ASN A 169 19.76 -17.25 18.18
CA ASN A 169 18.55 -17.74 18.86
C ASN A 169 18.30 -17.04 20.20
#